data_AF-A0A3N7CJL9-F1
#
_entry.id   AF-A0A3N7CJL9-F1
#
_cell.length_a   1.000
_cell.length_b   1.000
_cell.length_c   1.000
_cell.angle_alpha   90.00
_cell.angle_beta   90.00
_cell.angle_gamma   90.00
#
_symmetry.space_group_name_H-M   'P 1'
#
loop_
_entity.id
_entity.type
_entity.pdbx_description
1 polymer ?
#
loop_
_entity_poly.entity_id
_entity_poly.type
_entity_poly.pdbx_seq_one_letter_code
_entity_poly.pdbx_strand_id
1 'polypeptide(L)' 'MKSKNMLIASLLLLLASFCMFIWGIHMFTYKGDYTKFMSITGFYSFILCIPTFILAIILIVIADRKVDKT' A
#
# COMPACT_ATOMS: atom_id res chain seq x y z
N MET A 1 18.70 -3.58 -11.71
CA MET A 1 17.27 -3.98 -11.69
C MET A 1 16.62 -3.51 -12.99
N LYS A 2 16.08 -4.43 -13.81
CA LYS A 2 15.37 -4.07 -15.05
C LYS A 2 14.14 -3.23 -14.70
N SER A 3 13.83 -2.18 -15.46
CA SER A 3 12.68 -1.27 -15.22
C SER A 3 11.37 -2.02 -14.93
N LYS A 4 11.15 -3.14 -15.64
CA LYS A 4 10.02 -4.07 -15.42
C LYS A 4 9.86 -4.53 -13.96
N ASN A 5 10.95 -4.82 -13.26
CA ASN A 5 10.90 -5.27 -11.86
C ASN A 5 10.50 -4.13 -10.91
N MET A 6 10.85 -2.89 -11.24
CA MET A 6 10.43 -1.72 -10.45
C MET A 6 8.94 -1.47 -10.61
N LEU A 7 8.40 -1.56 -11.83
CA LEU A 7 6.97 -1.43 -12.08
C LEU A 7 6.14 -2.51 -11.37
N ILE A 8 6.61 -3.76 -11.38
CA ILE A 8 5.96 -4.86 -10.65
C ILE A 8 5.96 -4.58 -9.15
N ALA A 9 7.09 -4.12 -8.58
CA ALA A 9 7.17 -3.77 -7.17
C ALA A 9 6.22 -2.61 -6.80
N SER A 10 6.12 -1.58 -7.65
CA SER A 10 5.16 -0.49 -7.44
C SER A 10 3.71 -0.96 -7.47
N LEU A 11 3.37 -1.86 -8.40
CA LEU A 11 2.03 -2.42 -8.50
C LEU A 11 1.67 -3.23 -7.25
N LEU A 12 2.62 -4.03 -6.74
CA LEU A 12 2.45 -4.78 -5.50
C LEU A 12 2.26 -3.85 -4.29
N LEU A 13 2.99 -2.73 -4.23
CA LEU A 13 2.82 -1.73 -3.17
C LEU A 13 1.47 -1.02 -3.25
N LEU A 14 0.98 -0.71 -4.45
CA LEU A 14 -0.38 -0.18 -4.65
C LEU A 14 -1.44 -1.17 -4.18
N LEU A 15 -1.31 -2.44 -4.55
CA LEU A 15 -2.24 -3.49 -4.12
C LEU A 15 -2.22 -3.65 -2.59
N ALA A 16 -1.03 -3.67 -1.99
CA ALA A 16 -0.88 -3.76 -0.54
C ALA A 16 -1.52 -2.55 0.17
N SER A 17 -1.30 -1.33 -0.35
CA SER A 17 -1.93 -0.11 0.17
C SER A 17 -3.46 -0.20 0.11
N PHE A 18 -4.02 -0.69 -1.00
CA PHE A 18 -5.45 -0.88 -1.15
C PHE A 18 -6.02 -1.91 -0.16
N CYS A 19 -5.34 -3.05 0.05
CA CYS A 19 -5.73 -4.03 1.06
C CYS A 19 -5.69 -3.45 2.47
N MET A 20 -4.65 -2.68 2.80
CA MET A 20 -4.52 -1.99 4.08
C MET A 20 -5.62 -0.96 4.31
N PHE A 21 -6.03 -0.24 3.25
CA PHE A 21 -7.15 0.69 3.30
C PHE A 21 -8.47 -0.02 3.61
N ILE A 22 -8.78 -1.09 2.89
CA ILE A 22 -10.01 -1.87 3.10
C ILE A 22 -10.04 -2.43 4.52
N TRP A 23 -8.95 -3.04 4.97
CA TRP A 23 -8.86 -3.61 6.33
C TRP A 23 -8.99 -2.54 7.40
N GLY A 24 -8.34 -1.39 7.20
CA GLY A 24 -8.46 -0.23 8.08
C GLY A 24 -9.89 0.30 8.17
N ILE A 25 -10.56 0.53 7.03
CA ILE A 25 -11.96 0.98 6.99
C ILE A 25 -12.91 -0.05 7.59
N HIS A 26 -12.69 -1.33 7.34
CA HIS A 26 -13.50 -2.40 7.92
C HIS A 26 -13.52 -2.28 9.45
N MET A 27 -12.38 -1.97 10.06
CA MET A 27 -12.27 -1.78 11.51
C MET A 27 -13.02 -0.55 12.04
N PHE A 28 -13.18 0.50 11.24
CA PHE A 28 -14.00 1.66 11.61
C PHE A 28 -15.50 1.44 11.41
N THR A 29 -15.88 0.57 10.47
CA THR A 29 -17.28 0.37 10.07
C THR A 29 -17.95 -0.80 10.76
N TYR A 30 -17.19 -1.83 11.14
CA TYR A 30 -17.71 -2.97 11.88
C TYR A 30 -17.99 -2.60 13.34
N LYS A 31 -19.16 -3.02 13.83
CA LYS A 31 -19.64 -2.74 15.18
C LYS A 31 -19.59 -3.96 16.12
N GLY A 32 -19.04 -5.08 15.65
CA GLY A 32 -18.85 -6.27 16.50
C GLY A 32 -17.52 -6.23 17.25
N ASP A 33 -17.31 -7.22 18.11
CA ASP A 33 -16.11 -7.30 18.93
C ASP A 33 -14.91 -7.78 18.10
N TYR A 34 -13.88 -6.95 18.03
CA TYR A 34 -12.58 -7.34 17.52
C TYR A 34 -11.69 -7.85 18.64
N THR A 35 -10.89 -8.86 18.33
CA THR A 35 -9.76 -9.20 19.21
C THR A 35 -8.79 -8.02 19.28
N LYS A 36 -8.09 -7.87 20.41
CA LYS A 36 -7.08 -6.82 20.59
C LYS A 36 -6.04 -6.82 19.47
N PHE A 37 -5.66 -8.01 18.99
CA PHE A 37 -4.75 -8.16 17.86
C PHE A 37 -5.32 -7.59 16.55
N MET A 38 -6.57 -7.92 16.21
CA MET A 38 -7.23 -7.42 15.00
C MET A 38 -7.40 -5.90 14.98
N SER A 39 -7.76 -5.31 16.12
CA SER A 39 -7.89 -3.86 16.23
C SER A 39 -6.56 -3.14 16.02
N ILE A 40 -5.47 -3.67 16.61
CA ILE A 40 -4.12 -3.12 16.44
C ILE A 40 -3.66 -3.22 14.99
N THR A 41 -3.80 -4.38 14.35
CA THR A 41 -3.38 -4.56 12.95
C THR A 41 -4.22 -3.71 12.01
N GLY A 42 -5.51 -3.57 12.28
CA GLY A 42 -6.43 -2.65 11.61
C GLY A 42 -5.96 -1.20 11.62
N PHE A 43 -5.68 -0.69 12.82
CA PHE A 43 -5.24 0.68 13.02
C PHE A 43 -3.90 0.97 12.31
N TYR A 44 -2.91 0.10 12.47
CA TYR A 44 -1.63 0.26 11.78
C TYR A 44 -1.77 0.14 10.26
N SER A 45 -2.64 -0.75 9.75
CA SER A 45 -2.91 -0.85 8.31
C SER A 45 -3.47 0.47 7.78
N PHE A 46 -4.41 1.09 8.50
CA PHE A 46 -4.95 2.38 8.11
C PHE A 46 -3.89 3.49 8.08
N ILE A 47 -3.04 3.56 9.10
CA ILE A 47 -1.95 4.56 9.17
C ILE A 47 -0.93 4.34 8.04
N LEU A 48 -0.51 3.09 7.82
CA LEU A 48 0.53 2.75 6.85
C LEU A 48 0.03 2.80 5.39
N CYS A 49 -1.28 2.76 5.17
CA CYS A 49 -1.89 2.85 3.85
C CYS A 49 -1.36 4.05 3.05
N ILE A 50 -1.35 5.25 3.65
CA ILE A 50 -0.97 6.50 2.97
C ILE A 50 0.53 6.53 2.63
N PRO A 51 1.46 6.29 3.58
CA PRO A 51 2.89 6.17 3.26
C PRO A 51 3.20 5.13 2.17
N THR A 52 2.56 3.96 2.23
CA THR A 52 2.77 2.90 1.23
C THR A 52 2.26 3.31 -0.15
N PHE A 53 1.11 4.01 -0.21
CA PHE A 53 0.60 4.58 -1.45
C PHE A 53 1.59 5.58 -2.06
N ILE A 54 2.07 6.54 -1.25
CA ILE A 54 3.03 7.57 -1.69
C ILE A 54 4.31 6.92 -2.22
N LEU A 55 4.86 5.92 -1.51
CA LEU A 55 6.03 5.17 -1.96
C LEU A 55 5.81 4.49 -3.32
N ALA A 56 4.63 3.89 -3.52
CA ALA A 56 4.29 3.25 -4.78
C ALA A 56 4.26 4.26 -5.95
N ILE A 57 3.66 5.44 -5.74
CA ILE A 57 3.64 6.52 -6.74
C ILE A 57 5.06 7.01 -7.05
N ILE A 58 5.89 7.24 -6.04
CA ILE A 58 7.29 7.66 -6.22
C ILE A 58 8.04 6.63 -7.07
N LEU A 59 7.87 5.34 -6.79
CA LEU A 59 8.51 4.28 -7.56
C LEU A 59 8.04 4.22 -9.02
N ILE A 60 6.75 4.49 -9.30
CA ILE A 60 6.23 4.60 -10.67
C ILE A 60 6.93 5.75 -11.40
N VAL A 61 6.98 6.94 -10.81
CA VAL A 61 7.61 8.12 -11.43
C VAL A 61 9.10 7.88 -11.70
N ILE A 62 9.81 7.22 -10.77
CA ILE A 62 11.23 6.88 -10.95
C ILE A 62 11.40 5.81 -12.05
N ALA A 63 10.52 4.82 -12.10
CA ALA A 63 10.57 3.77 -13.11
C ALA A 63 10.33 4.35 -14.52
N ASP A 64 9.35 5.24 -14.66
CA ASP A 64 9.00 5.94 -15.91
C ASP A 64 10.19 6.76 -16.43
N ARG A 65 10.77 7.63 -15.59
CA ARG A 65 11.98 8.41 -15.92
C ARG A 65 13.21 7.57 -16.27
N LYS A 66 13.26 6.30 -15.85
CA LYS A 66 14.34 5.38 -16.21
C LYS A 66 14.13 4.73 -17.58
N VAL A 67 12.89 4.57 -18.02
CA VAL A 67 12.57 4.04 -19.36
C VAL A 67 12.95 5.07 -20.42
N ASP A 68 12.69 6.36 -20.18
CA ASP A 68 13.02 7.44 -21.14
C ASP A 68 14.52 7.64 -21.39
N LYS A 69 15.40 7.08 -20.55
CA LYS A 69 16.86 7.26 -20.61
C LYS A 69 17.61 6.08 -21.23
N THR A 70 16.91 5.04 -21.68
CA THR A 70 17.48 3.82 -22.28
C THR A 70 16.98 3.64 -23.69
#